data_AF-A0A960B3C9-F1
#
_entry.id   AF-A0A960B3C9-F1
#
_cell.length_a   1.000
_cell.length_b   1.000
_cell.length_c   1.000
_cell.angle_alpha   90.00
_cell.angle_beta   90.00
_cell.angle_gamma   90.00
#
_symmetry.space_group_name_H-M   'P 1'
#
loop_
_entity.id
_entity.type
_entity.pdbx_description
1 polymer ?
#
loop_
_entity_poly.entity_id
_entity_poly.type
_entity_poly.pdbx_seq_one_letter_code
_entity_poly.pdbx_strand_id
1 'polypeptide(L)'
;MSAGRLQVPLEPSPDAAYDAFTDWVAGLGLSLYPHQDEAVVELLGGGNVVLATPTGSGKSLVATGAIVGALAERRRAWYTAPIKALVSEKFFDLCAVFGADRVGMMTGDASVNAGAPIITCTAEVLANIALREGAAAEAGLVVMDEFHFYAEPDRGWA
;
A
#
# COMPACT_ATOMS: atom_id res chain seq x y z
N MET A 1 -1.74 11.86 22.57
CA MET A 1 -2.25 10.47 22.52
C MET A 1 -1.53 9.81 21.36
N SER A 2 -0.83 8.69 21.56
CA SER A 2 -0.29 7.93 20.43
C SER A 2 -1.49 7.41 19.66
N ALA A 3 -1.63 7.76 18.38
CA ALA A 3 -2.60 7.06 17.54
C ALA A 3 -2.30 5.55 17.65
N GLY A 4 -3.34 4.76 17.89
CA GLY A 4 -3.22 3.30 17.87
C GLY A 4 -2.97 2.79 16.45
N ARG A 5 -2.88 1.47 16.31
CA ARG A 5 -2.89 0.83 14.99
C ARG A 5 -4.17 1.18 14.24
N LEU A 6 -4.07 1.34 12.93
CA LEU A 6 -5.21 1.54 12.05
C LEU A 6 -6.08 0.29 12.03
N GLN A 7 -7.35 0.45 12.40
CA GLN A 7 -8.31 -0.64 12.40
C GLN A 7 -8.94 -0.78 11.02
N VAL A 8 -9.02 -2.02 10.53
CA VAL A 8 -9.72 -2.32 9.28
C VAL A 8 -11.20 -2.53 9.63
N PRO A 9 -12.14 -1.84 8.96
CA PRO A 9 -13.56 -2.02 9.24
C PRO A 9 -14.01 -3.44 8.89
N LEU A 10 -15.02 -3.93 9.61
CA LEU A 10 -15.61 -5.25 9.35
C LEU A 10 -16.52 -5.26 8.12
N GLU A 11 -17.13 -4.10 7.82
CA GLU A 11 -17.98 -3.91 6.66
C GLU A 11 -17.13 -3.46 5.46
N PRO A 12 -17.22 -4.13 4.30
CA PRO A 12 -16.51 -3.75 3.09
C PRO A 12 -17.26 -2.62 2.37
N SER A 13 -17.32 -1.43 2.97
CA SER A 13 -17.89 -0.24 2.32
C SER A 13 -16.82 0.85 2.14
N PRO A 14 -16.85 1.59 1.02
CA PRO A 14 -15.97 2.74 0.81
C PRO A 14 -16.03 3.74 1.97
N ASP A 15 -17.25 4.04 2.45
CA ASP A 15 -17.47 4.96 3.56
C ASP A 15 -16.84 4.47 4.86
N ALA A 16 -17.04 3.20 5.25
CA ALA A 16 -16.45 2.66 6.47
C ALA A 16 -14.92 2.60 6.40
N ALA A 17 -14.35 2.32 5.22
CA ALA A 17 -12.91 2.34 4.99
C ALA A 17 -12.35 3.77 5.09
N TYR A 18 -13.05 4.74 4.51
CA TYR A 18 -12.69 6.15 4.56
C TYR A 18 -12.75 6.70 5.99
N ASP A 19 -13.82 6.42 6.72
CA ASP A 19 -13.99 6.84 8.12
C ASP A 19 -12.88 6.26 9.01
N ALA A 20 -12.62 4.94 8.91
CA ALA A 20 -11.56 4.31 9.68
C ALA A 20 -10.17 4.91 9.39
N PHE A 21 -9.90 5.23 8.13
CA PHE A 21 -8.67 5.89 7.73
C PHE A 21 -8.57 7.33 8.25
N THR A 22 -9.60 8.15 8.08
CA THR A 22 -9.59 9.55 8.49
C THR A 22 -9.58 9.73 10.00
N ASP A 23 -10.29 8.88 10.74
CA ASP A 23 -10.22 8.83 12.21
C ASP A 23 -8.80 8.54 12.71
N TRP A 24 -8.11 7.60 12.05
CA TRP A 24 -6.72 7.28 12.38
C TRP A 24 -5.77 8.45 12.05
N VAL A 25 -5.94 9.10 10.90
CA VAL A 25 -5.18 10.31 10.53
C VAL A 25 -5.40 11.42 11.56
N ALA A 26 -6.65 11.67 11.97
CA ALA A 26 -6.98 12.63 13.01
C ALA A 26 -6.36 12.25 14.37
N GLY A 27 -6.32 10.95 14.70
CA GLY A 27 -5.65 10.42 15.89
C GLY A 27 -4.15 10.70 15.92
N LEU A 28 -3.50 10.86 14.76
CA LEU A 28 -2.11 11.30 14.64
C LEU A 28 -1.94 12.82 14.81
N GLY A 29 -3.02 13.58 14.92
CA GLY A 29 -3.01 15.04 14.92
C GLY A 29 -2.76 15.63 13.53
N LEU A 30 -3.03 14.87 12.47
CA LEU A 30 -2.87 15.29 11.08
C LEU A 30 -4.21 15.61 10.45
N SER A 31 -4.17 16.38 9.36
CA SER A 31 -5.29 16.60 8.45
C SER A 31 -4.81 16.30 7.03
N LEU A 32 -5.67 15.70 6.21
CA LEU A 32 -5.35 15.44 4.82
C LEU A 32 -5.24 16.74 4.03
N TYR A 33 -4.32 16.78 3.07
CA TYR A 33 -4.39 17.77 2.00
C TYR A 33 -5.53 17.43 1.05
N PRO A 34 -6.14 18.43 0.35
CA PRO A 34 -7.25 18.18 -0.57
C PRO A 34 -6.95 17.10 -1.61
N HIS A 35 -5.75 17.10 -2.18
CA HIS A 35 -5.35 16.09 -3.18
C HIS A 35 -5.16 14.68 -2.59
N GLN A 36 -4.91 14.54 -1.28
CA GLN A 36 -4.83 13.23 -0.63
C GLN A 36 -6.23 12.69 -0.38
N ASP A 37 -7.12 13.56 0.08
CA ASP A 37 -8.53 13.26 0.30
C ASP A 37 -9.20 12.76 -0.99
N GLU A 38 -9.15 13.58 -2.05
CA GLU A 38 -9.67 13.23 -3.38
C GLU A 38 -9.12 11.89 -3.90
N ALA A 39 -7.81 11.66 -3.74
CA ALA A 39 -7.19 10.43 -4.19
C ALA A 39 -7.64 9.19 -3.41
N VAL A 40 -7.83 9.30 -2.09
CA VAL A 40 -8.31 8.18 -1.28
C VAL A 40 -9.76 7.88 -1.63
N VAL A 41 -10.61 8.90 -1.77
CA VAL A 41 -12.01 8.71 -2.19
C VAL A 41 -12.09 8.00 -3.55
N GLU A 42 -11.30 8.42 -4.54
CA GLU A 42 -11.27 7.79 -5.86
C GLU A 42 -10.83 6.32 -5.78
N LEU A 43 -9.78 6.01 -5.00
CA LEU A 43 -9.29 4.64 -4.82
C LEU A 43 -10.31 3.74 -4.11
N LEU A 44 -11.00 4.25 -3.09
CA LEU A 44 -12.05 3.51 -2.37
C LEU A 44 -13.30 3.31 -3.23
N GLY A 45 -13.55 4.21 -4.20
CA GLY A 45 -14.57 4.04 -5.24
C GLY A 45 -14.22 2.99 -6.31
N GLY A 46 -13.04 2.38 -6.26
CA GLY A 46 -12.56 1.41 -7.24
C GLY A 46 -11.81 2.02 -8.43
N GLY A 47 -11.53 3.33 -8.38
CA GLY A 47 -10.72 4.03 -9.36
C GLY A 47 -9.22 3.71 -9.26
N ASN A 48 -8.44 4.26 -10.20
CA ASN A 48 -6.98 4.17 -10.19
C ASN A 48 -6.39 5.58 -10.24
N VAL A 49 -5.33 5.82 -9.47
CA VAL A 49 -4.74 7.15 -9.31
C VAL A 49 -3.25 7.14 -9.61
N VAL A 50 -2.79 8.13 -10.37
CA VAL A 50 -1.38 8.47 -10.52
C VAL A 50 -1.06 9.71 -9.70
N LEU A 51 -0.27 9.56 -8.63
CA LEU A 51 0.08 10.64 -7.71
C LEU A 51 1.43 11.27 -8.08
N ALA A 52 1.38 12.34 -8.89
CA ALA A 52 2.57 13.10 -9.27
C ALA A 52 2.84 14.28 -8.32
N THR A 53 3.18 13.98 -7.07
CA THR A 53 3.49 14.99 -6.04
C THR A 53 4.93 14.87 -5.52
N PRO A 54 5.59 15.98 -5.10
CA PRO A 54 6.95 15.93 -4.57
C PRO A 54 7.11 14.99 -3.37
N THR A 55 8.34 14.55 -3.10
CA THR A 55 8.65 13.79 -1.87
C THR A 55 8.28 14.61 -0.63
N GLY A 56 7.78 13.95 0.41
CA GLY A 56 7.31 14.63 1.63
C GLY A 56 5.87 15.18 1.58
N SER A 57 5.17 15.10 0.44
CA SER A 57 3.76 15.52 0.31
C SER A 57 2.72 14.50 0.83
N GLY A 58 3.16 13.46 1.53
CA GLY A 58 2.29 12.46 2.16
C GLY A 58 1.65 11.43 1.21
N LYS A 59 2.32 11.06 0.12
CA LYS A 59 1.91 9.94 -0.76
C LYS A 59 1.62 8.65 0.02
N SER A 60 2.42 8.37 1.06
CA SER A 60 2.23 7.22 1.95
C SER A 60 0.86 7.21 2.66
N LEU A 61 0.26 8.37 2.95
CA LEU A 61 -1.08 8.42 3.55
C LEU A 61 -2.15 7.92 2.57
N VAL A 62 -2.03 8.29 1.29
CA VAL A 62 -2.95 7.80 0.26
C VAL A 62 -2.82 6.29 0.07
N ALA A 63 -1.58 5.78 0.05
CA ALA A 63 -1.33 4.35 0.02
C ALA A 63 -1.95 3.62 1.22
N THR A 64 -1.83 4.18 2.44
CA THR A 64 -2.45 3.64 3.65
C THR A 64 -3.97 3.58 3.54
N GLY A 65 -4.63 4.65 3.06
CA GLY A 65 -6.08 4.67 2.84
C GLY A 65 -6.53 3.59 1.84
N ALA A 66 -5.81 3.45 0.73
CA ALA A 66 -6.08 2.41 -0.26
C ALA A 66 -5.92 0.99 0.30
N ILE A 67 -4.87 0.75 1.10
CA ILE A 67 -4.63 -0.54 1.77
C ILE A 67 -5.79 -0.88 2.71
N VAL A 68 -6.33 0.09 3.47
CA VAL A 68 -7.50 -0.16 4.33
C VAL A 68 -8.69 -0.65 3.51
N GLY A 69 -9.01 0.00 2.39
CA GLY A 69 -10.09 -0.42 1.50
C GLY A 69 -9.88 -1.84 0.96
N ALA A 70 -8.68 -2.15 0.47
CA ALA A 70 -8.35 -3.49 0.00
C ALA A 70 -8.54 -4.55 1.11
N LEU A 71 -8.07 -4.27 2.33
CA LEU A 71 -8.23 -5.19 3.45
C LEU A 71 -9.69 -5.37 3.88
N ALA A 72 -10.49 -4.29 3.87
CA ALA A 72 -11.92 -4.36 4.18
C ALA A 72 -12.65 -5.31 3.21
N GLU A 73 -12.28 -5.25 1.93
CA GLU A 73 -12.77 -6.15 0.88
C GLU A 73 -12.11 -7.54 0.86
N ARG A 74 -11.23 -7.84 1.83
CA ARG A 74 -10.45 -9.09 1.89
C ARG A 74 -9.57 -9.33 0.66
N ARG A 75 -9.19 -8.25 -0.02
CA ARG A 75 -8.21 -8.26 -1.10
C ARG A 75 -6.81 -8.10 -0.53
N ARG A 76 -5.86 -8.75 -1.19
CA ARG A 76 -4.45 -8.64 -0.85
C ARG A 76 -3.84 -7.38 -1.48
N ALA A 77 -3.06 -6.65 -0.69
CA ALA A 77 -2.39 -5.43 -1.10
C ALA A 77 -0.89 -5.64 -1.27
N TRP A 78 -0.34 -5.09 -2.35
CA TRP A 78 1.08 -5.12 -2.69
C TRP A 78 1.63 -3.71 -2.68
N TYR A 79 2.68 -3.46 -1.92
CA TYR A 79 3.43 -2.22 -1.93
C TYR A 79 4.79 -2.50 -2.56
N THR A 80 5.03 -1.90 -3.73
CA THR A 80 6.30 -2.05 -4.43
C THR A 80 7.19 -0.84 -4.21
N ALA A 81 8.49 -1.07 -4.05
CA ALA A 81 9.53 -0.04 -4.00
C ALA A 81 10.75 -0.46 -4.84
N PRO A 82 11.52 0.49 -5.39
CA PRO A 82 12.52 0.19 -6.44
C PRO A 82 13.75 -0.55 -5.93
N ILE A 83 14.07 -0.45 -4.62
CA ILE A 83 15.26 -1.09 -4.03
C ILE A 83 14.92 -1.79 -2.71
N LYS A 84 15.66 -2.86 -2.39
CA LYS A 84 15.47 -3.68 -1.18
C LYS A 84 15.49 -2.88 0.13
N ALA A 85 16.32 -1.83 0.20
CA ALA A 85 16.38 -0.96 1.37
C ALA A 85 15.04 -0.25 1.60
N LEU A 86 14.43 0.31 0.54
CA LEU A 86 13.13 0.96 0.63
C LEU A 86 12.01 -0.04 0.89
N VAL A 87 12.07 -1.25 0.30
CA VAL A 87 11.14 -2.34 0.63
C VAL A 87 11.15 -2.65 2.14
N SER A 88 12.34 -2.69 2.74
CA SER A 88 12.51 -2.95 4.18
C SER A 88 12.01 -1.78 5.03
N GLU A 89 12.28 -0.54 4.63
CA GLU A 89 11.70 0.66 5.26
C GLU A 89 10.17 0.59 5.28
N LYS A 90 9.55 0.33 4.12
CA LYS A 90 8.09 0.23 3.99
C LYS A 90 7.52 -0.94 4.78
N PHE A 91 8.25 -2.06 4.88
CA PHE A 91 7.84 -3.18 5.73
C PHE A 91 7.66 -2.72 7.18
N PHE A 92 8.64 -2.02 7.75
CA PHE A 92 8.56 -1.54 9.13
C PHE A 92 7.49 -0.46 9.32
N ASP A 93 7.37 0.49 8.38
CA ASP A 93 6.33 1.52 8.41
C ASP A 93 4.93 0.89 8.44
N LEU A 94 4.65 -0.06 7.53
CA LEU A 94 3.36 -0.72 7.46
C LEU A 94 3.11 -1.64 8.65
N CYS A 95 4.16 -2.28 9.21
CA CYS A 95 4.03 -3.04 10.47
C CYS A 95 3.59 -2.13 11.62
N ALA A 96 4.08 -0.90 11.69
CA ALA A 96 3.68 0.06 12.72
C ALA A 96 2.20 0.48 12.58
N VAL A 97 1.71 0.62 11.34
CA VAL A 97 0.33 1.02 11.05
C VAL A 97 -0.65 -0.14 11.23
N PHE A 98 -0.38 -1.28 10.59
CA PHE A 98 -1.32 -2.40 10.43
C PHE A 98 -1.05 -3.58 11.36
N GLY A 99 0.14 -3.65 11.96
CA GLY A 99 0.59 -4.78 12.77
C GLY A 99 1.43 -5.78 11.98
N ALA A 100 2.50 -6.27 12.60
CA ALA A 100 3.45 -7.20 11.97
C ALA A 100 2.83 -8.56 11.58
N ASP A 101 1.70 -8.94 12.18
CA ASP A 101 0.94 -10.14 11.82
C ASP A 101 0.27 -10.03 10.44
N ARG A 102 -0.01 -8.80 9.98
CA ARG A 102 -0.70 -8.52 8.70
C ARG A 102 0.22 -8.12 7.57
N VAL A 103 1.51 -7.94 7.83
CA VAL A 103 2.48 -7.43 6.86
C VAL A 103 3.56 -8.47 6.64
N GLY A 104 3.86 -8.72 5.37
CA GLY A 104 4.97 -9.52 4.91
C GLY A 104 5.89 -8.72 4.01
N MET A 105 7.07 -9.28 3.79
CA MET A 105 8.09 -8.73 2.90
C MET A 105 8.61 -9.84 2.00
N MET A 106 8.75 -9.54 0.71
CA MET A 106 9.34 -10.45 -0.26
C MET A 106 10.42 -9.72 -1.06
N THR A 107 11.65 -10.19 -0.96
CA THR A 107 12.76 -9.81 -1.81
C THR A 107 13.22 -11.03 -2.62
N GLY A 108 13.97 -10.84 -3.70
CA GLY A 108 14.43 -11.97 -4.52
C GLY A 108 15.30 -13.01 -3.79
N ASP A 109 15.80 -12.68 -2.60
CA ASP A 109 16.68 -13.47 -1.76
C ASP A 109 16.07 -13.92 -0.42
N ALA A 110 14.99 -13.28 0.04
CA ALA A 110 14.40 -13.57 1.35
C ALA A 110 12.91 -13.28 1.38
N SER A 111 12.19 -13.94 2.29
CA SER A 111 10.78 -13.63 2.55
C SER A 111 10.46 -13.69 4.04
N VAL A 112 9.55 -12.83 4.47
CA VAL A 112 9.00 -12.75 5.82
C VAL A 112 7.48 -12.70 5.68
N ASN A 113 6.76 -13.57 6.40
CA ASN A 113 5.29 -13.60 6.41
C ASN A 113 4.68 -13.53 4.99
N ALA A 114 5.16 -14.35 4.06
CA ALA A 114 4.81 -14.27 2.63
C ALA A 114 3.33 -14.60 2.32
N GLY A 115 2.55 -15.03 3.31
CA GLY A 115 1.09 -15.21 3.21
C GLY A 115 0.29 -14.04 3.75
N ALA A 116 0.95 -12.95 4.17
CA ALA A 116 0.29 -11.79 4.73
C ALA A 116 -0.63 -11.08 3.71
N PRO A 117 -1.72 -10.45 4.19
CA PRO A 117 -2.63 -9.70 3.34
C PRO A 117 -2.02 -8.38 2.83
N ILE A 118 -0.94 -7.89 3.43
CA ILE A 118 -0.12 -6.79 2.91
C ILE A 118 1.28 -7.33 2.63
N ILE A 119 1.81 -7.13 1.42
CA ILE A 119 3.18 -7.50 1.07
C ILE A 119 3.96 -6.29 0.59
N THR A 120 5.13 -6.04 1.17
CA THR A 120 6.12 -5.17 0.57
C THR A 120 7.09 -5.96 -0.29
N CYS A 121 7.40 -5.50 -1.50
CA CYS A 121 8.33 -6.19 -2.38
C CYS A 121 8.97 -5.25 -3.41
N THR A 122 9.92 -5.75 -4.20
CA THR A 122 10.36 -5.01 -5.39
C THR A 122 9.38 -5.24 -6.55
N ALA A 123 9.35 -4.33 -7.53
CA ALA A 123 8.50 -4.47 -8.70
C ALA A 123 8.73 -5.81 -9.44
N GLU A 124 10.00 -6.25 -9.55
CA GLU A 124 10.37 -7.50 -10.20
C GLU A 124 9.81 -8.74 -9.50
N VAL A 125 9.69 -8.70 -8.16
CA VAL A 125 9.07 -9.82 -7.40
C VAL A 125 7.60 -9.94 -7.76
N LEU A 126 6.87 -8.81 -7.75
CA LEU A 126 5.44 -8.80 -8.11
C LEU A 126 5.24 -9.16 -9.59
N ALA A 127 6.04 -8.62 -10.49
CA ALA A 127 6.00 -8.95 -11.92
C ALA A 127 6.19 -10.46 -12.16
N ASN A 128 7.15 -11.09 -11.49
CA ASN A 128 7.37 -12.53 -11.58
C ASN A 128 6.17 -13.35 -11.08
N ILE A 129 5.53 -12.93 -9.99
CA ILE A 129 4.32 -13.57 -9.46
C ILE A 129 3.17 -13.43 -10.48
N ALA A 130 2.93 -12.21 -10.96
CA ALA A 130 1.88 -11.92 -11.92
C ALA A 130 2.05 -12.68 -13.24
N LEU A 131 3.28 -12.77 -13.77
CA LEU A 131 3.58 -13.52 -15.00
C LEU A 131 3.43 -15.04 -14.80
N ARG A 132 3.78 -15.55 -13.62
CA ARG A 132 3.68 -16.98 -13.31
C ARG A 132 2.24 -17.43 -13.06
N GLU A 133 1.47 -16.63 -12.33
CA GLU A 133 0.14 -17.00 -11.84
C GLU A 133 -0.99 -16.45 -12.73
N GLY A 134 -0.69 -15.45 -13.55
CA GLY A 134 -1.66 -14.83 -14.47
C GLY A 134 -2.88 -14.31 -13.70
N ALA A 135 -4.08 -14.67 -14.16
CA ALA A 135 -5.33 -14.28 -13.53
C ALA A 135 -5.52 -14.83 -12.10
N ALA A 136 -4.73 -15.81 -11.67
CA ALA A 136 -4.78 -16.34 -10.32
C ALA A 136 -3.92 -15.53 -9.32
N ALA A 137 -3.10 -14.58 -9.79
CA ALA A 137 -2.32 -13.74 -8.90
C ALA A 137 -3.25 -12.89 -8.02
N GLU A 138 -3.13 -13.03 -6.70
CA GLU A 138 -3.91 -12.26 -5.72
C GLU A 138 -3.39 -10.81 -5.60
N ALA A 139 -3.44 -10.05 -6.69
CA ALA A 139 -3.00 -8.67 -6.78
C ALA A 139 -4.19 -7.71 -6.73
N GLY A 140 -4.91 -7.71 -5.61
CA GLY A 140 -6.13 -6.92 -5.47
C GLY A 140 -5.88 -5.41 -5.44
N LEU A 141 -4.80 -4.97 -4.80
CA LEU A 141 -4.30 -3.60 -4.84
C LEU A 141 -2.79 -3.62 -5.09
N VAL A 142 -2.30 -2.72 -5.95
CA VAL A 142 -0.86 -2.49 -6.16
C VAL A 142 -0.55 -1.02 -5.96
N VAL A 143 0.32 -0.72 -5.00
CA VAL A 143 0.94 0.58 -4.81
C VAL A 143 2.32 0.53 -5.46
N MET A 144 2.54 1.36 -6.48
CA MET A 144 3.84 1.51 -7.14
C MET A 144 4.53 2.79 -6.66
N ASP A 145 5.41 2.65 -5.67
CA ASP A 145 6.17 3.78 -5.14
C ASP A 145 7.38 4.10 -6.02
N GLU A 146 7.75 5.37 -6.06
CA GLU A 146 8.83 5.89 -6.91
C GLU A 146 8.71 5.45 -8.38
N PHE A 147 7.48 5.55 -8.93
CA PHE A 147 7.20 5.09 -10.30
C PHE A 147 8.15 5.68 -11.36
N HIS A 148 8.76 6.84 -11.13
CA HIS A 148 9.72 7.47 -12.05
C HIS A 148 10.94 6.60 -12.41
N PHE A 149 11.25 5.55 -11.63
CA PHE A 149 12.24 4.53 -11.97
C PHE A 149 11.87 3.67 -13.20
N TYR A 150 10.62 3.76 -13.70
CA TYR A 150 10.18 3.05 -14.91
C TYR A 150 11.00 3.38 -16.17
N ALA A 151 11.64 4.55 -16.20
CA ALA A 151 12.47 4.97 -17.33
C ALA A 151 13.91 4.43 -17.25
N GLU A 152 14.29 3.76 -16.16
CA GLU A 152 15.65 3.23 -15.99
C GLU A 152 15.79 1.89 -16.76
N PRO A 153 16.78 1.75 -17.66
CA PRO A 153 16.91 0.57 -18.51
C PRO A 153 16.99 -0.77 -17.75
N ASP A 154 17.62 -0.79 -16.58
CA ASP A 154 17.83 -2.00 -15.79
C ASP A 154 16.64 -2.35 -14.88
N ARG A 155 15.69 -1.42 -14.67
CA ARG A 155 14.61 -1.52 -13.69
C ARG A 155 13.21 -1.39 -14.28
N GLY A 156 13.07 -0.64 -15.37
CA GLY A 156 11.80 -0.26 -15.98
C GLY A 156 11.09 -1.35 -16.77
N TRP A 157 11.62 -2.58 -16.77
CA TRP A 157 10.98 -3.71 -17.46
C TRP A 157 9.83 -4.32 -16.65
N ALA A 158 9.82 -4.11 -15.33
CA ALA A 158 8.88 -4.70 -14.38
C ALA A 158 7.70 -3.77 -14.04
#